data_AF-A0A838W194-F1
#
_entry.id   AF-A0A838W194-F1
#
_cell.length_a   1.000
_cell.length_b   1.000
_cell.length_c   1.000
_cell.angle_alpha   90.00
_cell.angle_beta   90.00
_cell.angle_gamma   90.00
#
_symmetry.space_group_name_H-M   'P 1'
#
loop_
_entity.id
_entity.type
_entity.pdbx_description
1 polymer ?
#
loop_
_entity_poly.entity_id
_entity_poly.type
_entity_poly.pdbx_seq_one_letter_code
_entity_poly.pdbx_strand_id
1 'polypeptide(L)'
;ATGHDSVAVKRLMERGLVEWKGMDPMWVEGGEDAVVNCTGEVYPGLIAAGMSVTETFGLPRMGPTFGSMLLSGRKAAEVALNKLQQMPESPQIKSK
;
A
#
# COMPACT_ATOMS: atom_id res chain seq x y z
N ALA A 1 -3.76 -1.10 -4.24
CA ALA A 1 -2.86 -1.90 -5.09
C ALA A 1 -3.15 -1.63 -6.58
N THR A 2 -3.01 -0.39 -7.04
CA THR A 2 -3.26 -0.02 -8.45
C THR A 2 -1.95 0.15 -9.22
N GLY A 3 -0.89 -0.55 -8.80
CA GLY A 3 0.45 -0.40 -9.37
C GLY A 3 1.07 0.98 -9.10
N HIS A 4 1.94 1.39 -10.03
CA HIS A 4 2.69 2.65 -10.01
C HIS A 4 1.79 3.90 -9.99
N ASP A 5 0.58 3.80 -10.53
CA ASP A 5 -0.32 4.95 -10.51
C ASP A 5 -0.84 5.28 -9.11
N SER A 6 -0.86 4.30 -8.19
CA SER A 6 -1.38 4.39 -6.81
C SER A 6 -2.56 5.37 -6.68
N VAL A 7 -3.57 5.16 -7.52
CA VAL A 7 -4.66 6.11 -7.81
C VAL A 7 -5.36 6.55 -6.53
N ALA A 8 -5.65 5.61 -5.64
CA ALA A 8 -6.31 5.91 -4.36
C ALA A 8 -5.49 6.85 -3.49
N VAL A 9 -4.17 6.66 -3.42
CA VAL A 9 -3.26 7.52 -2.64
C VAL A 9 -3.11 8.87 -3.33
N LYS A 10 -2.98 8.92 -4.68
CA LYS A 10 -2.94 10.19 -5.43
C LYS A 10 -4.18 11.05 -5.14
N ARG A 11 -5.38 10.45 -5.10
CA ARG A 11 -6.62 11.19 -4.79
C ARG A 11 -6.65 11.76 -3.36
N LEU A 12 -6.01 11.10 -2.40
CA LEU A 12 -5.87 11.65 -1.05
C LEU A 12 -4.80 12.73 -0.98
N MET A 13 -3.71 12.58 -1.74
CA MET A 13 -2.64 13.59 -1.85
C MET A 13 -3.16 14.88 -2.48
N GLU A 14 -3.99 14.79 -3.54
CA GLU A 14 -4.66 15.95 -4.16
C GLU A 14 -5.51 16.76 -3.15
N ARG A 15 -5.93 16.13 -2.05
CA ARG A 15 -6.71 16.75 -0.96
C ARG A 15 -5.85 17.18 0.23
N GLY A 16 -4.53 17.01 0.15
CA GLY A 16 -3.59 17.33 1.23
C GLY A 16 -3.68 16.39 2.43
N LEU A 17 -4.24 15.18 2.27
CA LEU A 17 -4.46 14.23 3.36
C LEU A 17 -3.31 13.25 3.58
N VAL A 18 -2.48 13.03 2.56
CA VAL A 18 -1.32 12.15 2.60
C VAL A 18 -0.17 12.77 1.81
N GLU A 19 1.06 12.53 2.25
CA GLU A 19 2.26 12.87 1.48
C GLU A 19 2.52 11.81 0.40
N TRP A 20 3.01 12.27 -0.75
CA TRP A 20 3.42 11.42 -1.86
C TRP A 20 4.85 11.75 -2.23
N LYS A 21 5.76 10.78 -2.10
CA LYS A 21 7.19 10.99 -2.38
C LYS A 21 7.58 10.65 -3.81
N GLY A 22 6.80 9.82 -4.50
CA GLY A 22 7.17 9.28 -5.81
C GLY A 22 8.01 8.01 -5.68
N MET A 23 8.62 7.58 -6.77
CA MET A 23 9.44 6.38 -6.83
C MET A 23 10.90 6.73 -7.09
N ASP A 24 11.80 6.06 -6.37
CA ASP A 24 13.25 6.21 -6.53
C ASP A 24 13.81 5.30 -7.65
N PRO A 25 15.04 5.56 -8.11
CA PRO A 25 15.73 4.73 -9.09
C PRO A 25 15.83 3.24 -8.69
N MET A 26 16.15 2.39 -9.67
CA MET A 26 16.13 0.94 -9.45
C MET A 26 17.20 0.47 -8.48
N TRP A 27 16.80 -0.26 -7.45
CA TRP A 27 17.66 -1.05 -6.59
C TRP A 27 16.88 -2.29 -6.13
N VAL A 28 17.22 -3.44 -6.70
CA VAL A 28 16.40 -4.66 -6.59
C VAL A 28 16.31 -5.16 -5.16
N GLU A 29 17.47 -5.42 -4.55
CA GLU A 29 17.55 -6.00 -3.21
C GLU A 29 16.93 -5.08 -2.15
N GLY A 30 17.31 -3.80 -2.13
CA GLY A 30 16.74 -2.82 -1.20
C GLY A 30 15.26 -2.52 -1.47
N GLY A 31 14.82 -2.57 -2.72
CA GLY A 31 13.44 -2.28 -3.11
C GLY A 31 12.44 -3.37 -2.72
N GLU A 32 12.82 -4.65 -2.86
CA GLU A 32 11.92 -5.77 -2.51
C GLU A 32 11.59 -5.80 -1.01
N ASP A 33 12.62 -5.71 -0.16
CA ASP A 33 12.44 -5.69 1.29
C ASP A 33 11.69 -4.43 1.75
N ALA A 34 12.03 -3.27 1.18
CA ALA A 34 11.38 -2.01 1.52
C ALA A 34 9.87 -2.04 1.22
N VAL A 35 9.46 -2.62 0.08
CA VAL A 35 8.03 -2.72 -0.25
C VAL A 35 7.28 -3.56 0.77
N VAL A 36 7.80 -4.73 1.14
CA VAL A 36 7.16 -5.58 2.14
C VAL A 36 7.12 -4.86 3.49
N ASN A 37 8.21 -4.22 3.90
CA ASN A 37 8.30 -3.54 5.19
C ASN A 37 7.37 -2.32 5.30
N CYS A 38 7.25 -1.52 4.25
CA CYS A 38 6.39 -0.33 4.21
C CYS A 38 4.92 -0.63 3.84
N THR A 39 4.59 -1.87 3.49
CA THR A 39 3.20 -2.26 3.23
C THR A 39 2.36 -2.12 4.50
N GLY A 40 1.23 -1.40 4.40
CA GLY A 40 0.36 -1.12 5.53
C GLY A 40 -0.69 -0.06 5.23
N GLU A 41 -1.31 0.45 6.30
CA GLU A 41 -2.26 1.55 6.22
C GLU A 41 -1.53 2.87 5.99
N VAL A 42 -1.88 3.56 4.91
CA VAL A 42 -1.29 4.86 4.52
C VAL A 42 -2.16 6.04 4.93
N TYR A 43 -3.46 5.78 5.17
CA TYR A 43 -4.44 6.73 5.67
C TYR A 43 -5.54 5.92 6.37
N PRO A 44 -6.24 6.43 7.41
CA PRO A 44 -7.31 5.70 8.07
C PRO A 44 -8.31 5.06 7.09
N GLY A 45 -8.35 3.72 7.05
CA GLY A 45 -9.20 2.94 6.15
C GLY A 45 -8.63 2.67 4.74
N LEU A 46 -7.43 3.17 4.41
CA LEU A 46 -6.75 2.91 3.14
C LEU A 46 -5.43 2.17 3.36
N ILE A 47 -5.36 0.93 2.86
CA ILE A 47 -4.16 0.10 2.88
C ILE A 47 -3.51 0.11 1.49
N ALA A 48 -2.21 0.39 1.44
CA ALA A 48 -1.41 0.30 0.23
C ALA A 48 -0.61 -1.01 0.19
N ALA A 49 -0.47 -1.59 -1.00
CA ALA A 49 0.28 -2.82 -1.26
C ALA A 49 0.91 -2.80 -2.66
N GLY A 50 1.99 -3.57 -2.85
CA GLY A 50 2.77 -3.67 -4.07
C GLY A 50 3.43 -2.35 -4.46
N MET A 51 3.53 -2.09 -5.77
CA MET A 51 4.12 -0.85 -6.30
C MET A 51 3.44 0.44 -5.83
N SER A 52 2.19 0.36 -5.36
CA SER A 52 1.54 1.52 -4.75
C SER A 52 2.25 1.99 -3.48
N VAL A 53 2.89 1.08 -2.73
CA VAL A 53 3.71 1.38 -1.55
C VAL A 53 4.99 2.11 -1.98
N THR A 54 5.64 1.61 -3.03
CA THR A 54 6.86 2.20 -3.59
C THR A 54 6.69 3.68 -3.90
N GLU A 55 5.62 4.01 -4.62
CA GLU A 55 5.31 5.38 -5.05
C GLU A 55 4.84 6.28 -3.89
N THR A 56 4.17 5.69 -2.90
CA THR A 56 3.72 6.46 -1.73
C THR A 56 4.92 6.88 -0.88
N PHE A 57 5.86 5.97 -0.66
CA PHE A 57 6.95 6.14 0.30
C PHE A 57 8.30 6.55 -0.28
N GLY A 58 8.47 6.70 -1.60
CA GLY A 58 9.79 7.06 -2.14
C GLY A 58 10.73 5.87 -2.18
N LEU A 59 10.23 4.67 -2.49
CA LEU A 59 11.08 3.47 -2.46
C LEU A 59 11.73 3.21 -3.83
N PRO A 60 12.86 2.49 -3.86
CA PRO A 60 13.44 2.01 -5.11
C PRO A 60 12.51 1.02 -5.82
N ARG A 61 12.46 1.09 -7.16
CA ARG A 61 11.86 0.02 -7.96
C ARG A 61 12.72 -1.24 -7.96
N MET A 62 12.08 -2.41 -8.02
CA MET A 62 12.75 -3.72 -8.00
C MET A 62 12.91 -4.38 -9.37
N GLY A 63 12.36 -3.81 -10.44
CA GLY A 63 12.48 -4.39 -11.79
C GLY A 63 11.58 -5.62 -11.98
N PRO A 64 11.98 -6.62 -12.81
CA PRO A 64 11.13 -7.76 -13.16
C PRO A 64 11.16 -8.88 -12.10
N THR A 65 11.11 -8.51 -10.81
CA THR A 65 10.96 -9.44 -9.69
C THR A 65 9.59 -9.24 -9.04
N PHE A 66 8.98 -10.33 -8.57
CA PHE A 66 7.60 -10.33 -8.09
C PHE A 66 7.43 -10.91 -6.68
N GLY A 67 8.52 -11.34 -6.03
CA GLY A 67 8.46 -11.94 -4.70
C GLY A 67 7.89 -10.98 -3.66
N SER A 68 8.41 -9.75 -3.66
CA SER A 68 7.92 -8.66 -2.82
C SER A 68 6.45 -8.31 -3.07
N MET A 69 5.95 -8.42 -4.31
CA MET A 69 4.56 -8.14 -4.64
C MET A 69 3.60 -9.10 -3.94
N LEU A 70 3.92 -10.40 -3.96
CA LEU A 70 3.13 -11.43 -3.30
C LEU A 70 3.17 -11.27 -1.78
N LEU A 71 4.36 -11.08 -1.21
CA LEU A 71 4.55 -10.92 0.23
C LEU A 71 3.90 -9.63 0.77
N SER A 72 3.95 -8.55 -0.01
CA SER A 72 3.23 -7.31 0.26
C SER A 72 1.72 -7.57 0.29
N GLY A 73 1.16 -8.26 -0.71
CA GLY A 73 -0.26 -8.62 -0.71
C GLY A 73 -0.68 -9.41 0.53
N ARG A 74 0.13 -10.40 0.95
CA ARG A 74 -0.10 -11.17 2.18
C ARG A 74 -0.12 -10.27 3.42
N LYS A 75 0.89 -9.41 3.59
CA LYS A 75 0.96 -8.49 4.73
C LYS A 75 -0.20 -7.50 4.75
N ALA A 76 -0.63 -7.00 3.58
CA ALA A 76 -1.79 -6.12 3.49
C ALA A 76 -3.08 -6.82 3.96
N ALA A 77 -3.24 -8.11 3.64
CA ALA A 77 -4.35 -8.92 4.12
C ALA A 77 -4.31 -9.12 5.64
N GLU A 78 -3.12 -9.37 6.21
CA GLU A 78 -2.93 -9.47 7.67
C GLU A 78 -3.28 -8.15 8.38
N VAL A 79 -2.84 -7.01 7.84
CA VAL A 79 -3.18 -5.68 8.36
C VAL A 79 -4.69 -5.43 8.29
N ALA A 80 -5.32 -5.77 7.18
CA ALA A 80 -6.77 -5.65 7.02
C ALA A 80 -7.53 -6.52 8.03
N LEU A 81 -7.13 -7.78 8.19
CA LEU A 81 -7.75 -8.72 9.13
C LEU A 81 -7.64 -8.21 10.58
N ASN A 82 -6.46 -7.76 10.99
CA ASN A 82 -6.25 -7.20 12.32
C ASN A 82 -7.13 -5.97 12.58
N LYS A 83 -7.31 -5.11 11.57
CA LYS A 83 -8.20 -3.93 11.67
C LYS A 83 -9.66 -4.32 11.77
N LEU A 84 -10.12 -5.29 10.98
CA LEU A 84 -11.49 -5.79 11.04
C LEU A 84 -11.82 -6.36 12.41
N GLN A 85 -10.89 -7.06 13.06
CA GLN A 85 -11.07 -7.58 14.42
C GLN A 85 -11.17 -6.49 15.50
N GLN A 86 -10.56 -5.33 15.26
CA GLN A 86 -10.57 -4.20 16.19
C GLN A 86 -11.77 -3.25 15.99
N MET A 87 -12.55 -3.42 14.92
CA MET A 87 -13.72 -2.58 14.67
C MET A 87 -14.92 -3.02 15.53
N PRO A 88 -15.51 -2.12 16.34
CA PRO A 88 -16.77 -2.38 17.01
C PRO A 88 -17.90 -2.37 15.98
N GLU A 89 -18.47 -3.55 15.72
CA GLU A 89 -19.51 -3.84 14.73
C GLU A 89 -19.15 -3.63 13.25
N SER A 90 -19.49 -4.63 12.43
CA SER A 90 -19.41 -4.52 10.97
C SER A 90 -20.43 -3.49 10.48
N PRO A 91 -20.05 -2.53 9.61
CA PRO A 91 -21.01 -1.63 8.99
C PRO A 91 -22.07 -2.46 8.25
N GLN A 92 -23.33 -2.37 8.66
CA GLN A 92 -24.42 -2.98 7.90
C GLN A 92 -24.58 -2.21 6.60
N ILE A 93 -23.92 -2.67 5.54
CA ILE A 93 -24.15 -2.16 4.19
C ILE A 93 -25.55 -2.63 3.79
N LYS A 94 -26.54 -1.73 3.93
CA LYS A 94 -27.87 -1.97 3.40
C LYS A 94 -27.74 -2.05 1.88
N SER A 95 -27.77 -3.26 1.34
CA SER A 95 -28.05 -3.49 -0.08
C SER A 95 -29.38 -2.82 -0.39
N LYS A 96 -29.35 -1.83 -1.29
CA LYS A 96 -30.57 -1.46 -2.03
C LYS A 96 -30.92 -2.56 -3.02
#